data_AF-A0A973P0H6-F1
#
_entry.id   AF-A0A973P0H6-F1
#
_cell.length_a   1.000
_cell.length_b   1.000
_cell.length_c   1.000
_cell.angle_alpha   90.00
_cell.angle_beta   90.00
_cell.angle_gamma   90.00
#
_symmetry.space_group_name_H-M   'P 1'
#
loop_
_entity.id
_entity.type
_entity.pdbx_description
1 polymer ?
#
loop_
_entity_poly.entity_id
_entity_poly.type
_entity_poly.pdbx_seq_one_letter_code
_entity_poly.pdbx_strand_id
1 'polypeptide(L)'
;VANEINEKLYTTAEDVLKTADAIGLGEKGRYLLAATFGNVHGVYKPGNVKLRPSILKDIQDAVAAKHAGHGDKPFDLVFHGGSGSTLEEIREALDYGVVKMNIDTDTQYAFTRPVADHMFKNYDGVLKVDGEVGNKKTYDPRTYGKAAEGAMAARVVEACQDLRSVGTKLK
;
A
#
# COMPACT_ATOMS: atom_id res chain seq x y z
N VAL A 1 13.10 0.75 14.61
CA VAL A 1 13.88 1.41 13.55
C VAL A 1 13.66 2.90 13.73
N ALA A 2 14.72 3.68 13.96
CA ALA A 2 14.59 5.13 14.08
C ALA A 2 14.30 5.69 12.67
N ASN A 3 13.10 6.24 12.48
CA ASN A 3 12.67 6.81 11.22
C ASN A 3 13.05 8.30 11.17
N GLU A 4 14.35 8.57 11.05
CA GLU A 4 14.81 9.93 10.78
C GLU A 4 14.44 10.34 9.36
N ILE A 5 13.72 11.45 9.24
CA ILE A 5 13.41 12.09 7.96
C ILE A 5 14.74 12.58 7.37
N ASN A 6 15.13 12.06 6.21
CA ASN A 6 16.26 12.58 5.47
C ASN A 6 15.97 12.57 3.96
N GLU A 7 16.78 13.31 3.21
CA GLU A 7 16.65 13.47 1.75
C GLU A 7 16.66 12.14 0.97
N LYS A 8 17.13 11.03 1.58
CA LYS A 8 17.13 9.71 0.93
C LYS A 8 15.72 9.12 0.75
N LEU A 9 14.70 9.74 1.34
CA LEU A 9 13.28 9.38 1.12
C LEU A 9 12.72 9.92 -0.21
N TYR A 10 13.50 10.70 -0.96
CA TYR A 10 13.06 11.33 -2.20
C TYR A 10 13.99 10.94 -3.34
N THR A 11 13.45 10.24 -4.34
CA THR A 11 14.15 9.89 -5.57
C THR A 11 14.38 11.14 -6.41
N THR A 12 15.55 11.25 -7.05
CA THR A 12 15.90 12.38 -7.89
C THR A 12 15.74 12.07 -9.38
N ALA A 13 15.68 13.13 -10.21
CA ALA A 13 15.74 12.99 -11.66
C ALA A 13 17.03 12.28 -12.12
N GLU A 14 18.16 12.53 -11.46
CA GLU A 14 19.43 11.88 -11.79
C GLU A 14 19.37 10.36 -11.60
N ASP A 15 18.74 9.89 -10.51
CA ASP A 15 18.61 8.46 -10.22
C ASP A 15 17.81 7.73 -11.31
N VAL A 16 16.69 8.31 -11.73
CA VAL A 16 15.82 7.69 -12.73
C VAL A 16 16.42 7.76 -14.14
N LEU A 17 17.18 8.81 -14.46
CA LEU A 17 17.91 8.91 -15.73
C LEU A 17 18.99 7.83 -15.81
N LYS A 18 19.75 7.62 -14.72
CA LYS A 18 20.74 6.52 -14.65
C LYS A 18 20.07 5.15 -14.78
N THR A 19 18.88 4.99 -14.19
CA THR A 19 18.09 3.76 -14.30
C THR A 19 17.70 3.51 -15.76
N ALA A 20 17.11 4.51 -16.43
CA ALA A 20 16.72 4.40 -17.84
C ALA A 20 17.92 4.12 -18.76
N ASP A 21 19.05 4.80 -18.56
CA ASP A 21 20.27 4.58 -19.35
C ASP A 21 20.81 3.14 -19.18
N ALA A 22 20.78 2.61 -17.95
CA ALA A 22 21.34 1.30 -17.62
C ALA A 22 20.47 0.15 -18.14
N ILE A 23 19.17 0.17 -17.86
CA ILE A 23 18.27 -0.99 -18.08
C ILE A 23 17.17 -0.73 -19.11
N GLY A 24 17.17 0.43 -19.76
CA GLY A 24 16.15 0.80 -20.74
C GLY A 24 14.82 1.18 -20.10
N LEU A 25 13.79 1.29 -20.93
CA LEU A 25 12.43 1.68 -20.55
C LEU A 25 11.41 0.59 -20.93
N GLY A 26 11.86 -0.66 -20.90
CA GLY A 26 11.07 -1.86 -21.15
C GLY A 26 11.52 -2.69 -22.35
N GLU A 27 12.26 -2.09 -23.29
CA GLU A 27 12.77 -2.77 -24.49
C GLU A 27 13.84 -3.82 -24.20
N LYS A 28 14.51 -3.71 -23.04
CA LYS A 28 15.49 -4.70 -22.53
C LYS A 28 14.90 -5.65 -21.48
N GLY A 29 13.58 -5.60 -21.28
CA GLY A 29 12.87 -6.35 -20.25
C GLY A 29 11.97 -5.42 -19.43
N ARG A 30 10.72 -5.85 -19.21
CA ARG A 30 9.77 -5.07 -18.43
C ARG A 30 10.13 -5.10 -16.94
N TYR A 31 10.11 -3.93 -16.30
CA TYR A 31 10.29 -3.78 -14.86
C TYR A 31 9.29 -2.78 -14.30
N LEU A 32 9.16 -2.77 -12.97
CA LEU A 32 8.41 -1.77 -12.22
C LEU A 32 9.38 -0.97 -11.37
N LEU A 33 9.20 0.35 -11.30
CA LEU A 33 10.09 1.23 -10.54
C LEU A 33 9.41 1.71 -9.25
N ALA A 34 9.95 1.32 -8.11
CA ALA A 34 9.54 1.86 -6.81
C ALA A 34 10.36 3.12 -6.48
N ALA A 35 10.01 4.26 -7.08
CA ALA A 35 10.57 5.55 -6.73
C ALA A 35 10.03 6.00 -5.37
N THR A 36 10.91 6.42 -4.47
CA THR A 36 10.53 6.97 -3.16
C THR A 36 10.16 8.44 -3.28
N PHE A 37 9.04 8.82 -2.69
CA PHE A 37 8.53 10.21 -2.71
C PHE A 37 8.03 10.65 -1.34
N GLY A 38 8.73 10.23 -0.29
CA GLY A 38 8.35 10.45 1.11
C GLY A 38 7.48 9.34 1.70
N ASN A 39 7.36 8.19 1.03
CA ASN A 39 6.59 7.07 1.54
C ASN A 39 7.34 6.32 2.65
N VAL A 40 6.61 5.89 3.69
CA VAL A 40 7.14 5.11 4.82
C VAL A 40 6.28 3.89 5.06
N HIS A 41 6.90 2.75 5.42
CA HIS A 41 6.16 1.54 5.78
C HIS A 41 5.58 1.66 7.19
N GLY A 42 4.27 1.40 7.34
CA GLY A 42 3.54 1.46 8.61
C GLY A 42 2.45 2.54 8.63
N VAL A 43 1.66 2.57 9.70
CA VAL A 43 0.70 3.66 9.96
C VAL A 43 1.31 4.60 11.01
N TYR A 44 1.47 5.86 10.64
CA TYR A 44 2.02 6.89 11.52
C TYR A 44 0.96 7.91 11.90
N LYS A 45 1.15 8.58 13.04
CA LYS A 45 0.36 9.77 13.36
C LYS A 45 0.55 10.81 12.23
N PRO A 46 -0.51 11.52 11.83
CA PRO A 46 -0.41 12.59 10.83
C PRO A 46 0.74 13.55 11.15
N GLY A 47 1.60 13.83 10.16
CA GLY A 47 2.65 14.86 10.24
C GLY A 47 4.11 14.39 10.31
N ASN A 48 4.40 13.08 10.45
CA ASN A 48 5.78 12.60 10.60
C ASN A 48 6.57 12.47 9.29
N VAL A 49 5.93 12.09 8.18
CA VAL A 49 6.55 12.14 6.84
C VAL A 49 5.48 12.61 5.87
N LYS A 50 5.85 13.52 4.96
CA LYS A 50 4.95 14.10 3.96
C LYS A 50 5.22 13.46 2.61
N LEU A 51 4.22 12.80 2.05
CA LEU A 51 4.25 12.38 0.67
C LEU A 51 4.40 13.63 -0.23
N ARG A 52 5.18 13.47 -1.30
CA ARG A 52 5.35 14.48 -2.35
C ARG A 52 5.06 13.84 -3.71
N PRO A 53 3.80 13.53 -4.05
CA PRO A 53 3.47 12.85 -5.30
C PRO A 53 4.01 13.58 -6.54
N SER A 54 4.16 14.92 -6.49
CA SER A 54 4.77 15.72 -7.56
C SER A 54 6.13 15.20 -8.03
N ILE A 55 6.92 14.55 -7.15
CA ILE A 55 8.21 13.94 -7.53
C ILE A 55 8.00 12.87 -8.61
N LEU A 56 6.90 12.10 -8.55
CA LEU A 56 6.57 11.10 -9.56
C LEU A 56 6.33 11.75 -10.93
N LYS A 57 5.71 12.93 -10.96
CA LYS A 57 5.58 13.71 -12.19
C LYS A 57 6.94 14.18 -12.69
N ASP A 58 7.75 14.77 -11.82
CA ASP A 58 9.05 15.34 -12.17
C ASP A 58 9.99 14.27 -12.77
N ILE A 59 9.98 13.04 -12.24
CA ILE A 59 10.80 11.94 -12.77
C ILE A 59 10.30 11.43 -14.12
N GLN A 60 8.99 11.38 -14.35
CA GLN A 60 8.41 10.97 -15.64
C GLN A 60 8.76 12.01 -16.71
N ASP A 61 8.58 13.30 -16.40
CA ASP A 61 8.89 14.41 -17.30
C ASP A 61 10.38 14.43 -17.67
N ALA A 62 11.28 14.24 -16.69
CA ALA A 62 12.72 14.24 -16.91
C ALA A 62 13.15 13.10 -17.85
N VAL A 63 12.60 11.90 -17.69
CA VAL A 63 12.91 10.76 -18.56
C VAL A 63 12.28 10.93 -19.93
N ALA A 64 11.02 11.38 -20.03
CA ALA A 64 10.36 11.62 -21.30
C ALA A 64 11.10 12.68 -22.15
N ALA A 65 11.66 13.71 -21.51
CA ALA A 65 12.44 14.74 -22.18
C ALA A 65 13.76 14.22 -22.78
N LYS A 66 14.42 13.25 -22.14
CA LYS A 66 15.69 12.68 -22.63
C LYS A 66 15.50 11.46 -23.55
N HIS A 67 14.44 10.68 -23.34
CA HIS A 67 14.17 9.43 -24.04
C HIS A 67 12.88 9.53 -24.84
N ALA A 68 12.97 10.13 -26.05
CA ALA A 68 11.84 10.26 -26.95
C ALA A 68 11.29 8.89 -27.38
N GLY A 69 9.97 8.83 -27.62
CA GLY A 69 9.29 7.62 -28.12
C GLY A 69 8.67 6.71 -27.04
N HIS A 70 8.82 7.04 -25.76
CA HIS A 70 8.27 6.26 -24.63
C HIS A 70 7.00 6.87 -24.00
N GLY A 71 6.42 7.91 -24.61
CA GLY A 71 5.22 8.59 -24.13
C GLY A 71 5.44 9.46 -22.89
N ASP A 72 4.36 10.02 -22.34
CA ASP A 72 4.42 10.98 -21.24
C ASP A 72 4.71 10.34 -19.86
N LYS A 73 4.59 9.01 -19.76
CA LYS A 73 4.81 8.22 -18.53
C LYS A 73 5.68 7.00 -18.84
N PRO A 74 6.98 7.19 -19.08
CA PRO A 74 7.89 6.12 -19.48
C PRO A 74 8.08 5.00 -18.44
N PHE A 75 7.82 5.26 -17.14
CA PHE A 75 7.89 4.24 -16.10
C PHE A 75 6.52 3.72 -15.66
N ASP A 76 6.43 2.41 -15.44
CA ASP A 76 5.42 1.76 -14.60
C ASP A 76 5.82 1.91 -13.12
N LEU A 77 5.21 2.85 -12.38
CA LEU A 77 5.62 3.19 -11.02
C LEU A 77 4.93 2.34 -9.93
N VAL A 78 5.63 2.12 -8.81
CA VAL A 78 5.13 1.41 -7.64
C VAL A 78 5.08 2.33 -6.42
N PHE A 79 3.90 2.48 -5.82
CA PHE A 79 3.71 3.17 -4.56
C PHE A 79 3.84 2.19 -3.38
N HIS A 80 5.00 2.22 -2.73
CA HIS A 80 5.23 1.50 -1.47
C HIS A 80 4.60 2.23 -0.27
N GLY A 81 4.10 1.50 0.73
CA GLY A 81 3.60 2.10 1.97
C GLY A 81 2.32 2.91 1.80
N GLY A 82 1.34 2.41 1.03
CA GLY A 82 0.09 3.13 0.78
C GLY A 82 -0.88 3.18 1.96
N SER A 83 -0.67 2.37 3.01
CA SER A 83 -1.54 2.37 4.19
C SER A 83 -1.52 3.73 4.90
N GLY A 84 -2.70 4.26 5.22
CA GLY A 84 -2.86 5.57 5.86
C GLY A 84 -2.64 6.80 4.96
N SER A 85 -2.42 6.61 3.65
CA SER A 85 -2.38 7.73 2.69
C SER A 85 -3.79 8.28 2.45
N THR A 86 -3.89 9.59 2.17
CA THR A 86 -5.16 10.21 1.78
C THR A 86 -5.60 9.77 0.39
N LEU A 87 -6.90 9.86 0.10
CA LEU A 87 -7.42 9.54 -1.23
C LEU A 87 -6.80 10.46 -2.28
N GLU A 88 -6.61 11.73 -1.95
CA GLU A 88 -6.01 12.74 -2.83
C GLU A 88 -4.57 12.36 -3.21
N GLU A 89 -3.72 12.00 -2.23
CA GLU A 89 -2.35 11.54 -2.49
C GLU A 89 -2.32 10.28 -3.36
N ILE A 90 -3.23 9.34 -3.12
CA ILE A 90 -3.36 8.14 -3.94
C ILE A 90 -3.74 8.52 -5.38
N ARG A 91 -4.76 9.37 -5.57
CA ARG A 91 -5.21 9.77 -6.92
C ARG A 91 -4.15 10.53 -7.68
N GLU A 92 -3.46 11.45 -7.02
CA GLU A 92 -2.37 12.20 -7.63
C GLU A 92 -1.23 11.27 -8.09
N ALA A 93 -0.84 10.30 -7.26
CA ALA A 93 0.18 9.31 -7.63
C ALA A 93 -0.25 8.43 -8.83
N LEU A 94 -1.53 8.03 -8.90
CA LEU A 94 -2.08 7.31 -10.07
C LEU A 94 -2.00 8.16 -11.35
N ASP A 95 -2.34 9.44 -11.24
CA ASP A 95 -2.33 10.37 -12.37
C ASP A 95 -0.90 10.59 -12.91
N TYR A 96 0.15 10.25 -12.13
CA TYR A 96 1.57 10.28 -12.52
C TYR A 96 2.17 8.92 -12.91
N GLY A 97 1.34 7.87 -13.05
CA GLY A 97 1.79 6.59 -13.60
C GLY A 97 2.09 5.50 -12.58
N VAL A 98 1.60 5.63 -11.34
CA VAL A 98 1.54 4.49 -10.43
C VAL A 98 0.57 3.43 -10.96
N VAL A 99 1.07 2.21 -11.13
CA VAL A 99 0.29 1.05 -11.58
C VAL A 99 0.13 -0.02 -10.51
N LYS A 100 0.88 0.11 -9.40
CA LYS A 100 0.86 -0.84 -8.27
C LYS A 100 1.04 -0.09 -6.96
N MET A 101 0.14 -0.30 -6.00
CA MET A 101 0.30 0.18 -4.64
C MET A 101 0.40 -0.99 -3.66
N ASN A 102 1.34 -0.91 -2.70
CA ASN A 102 1.46 -1.88 -1.63
C ASN A 102 0.62 -1.44 -0.42
N ILE A 103 -0.23 -2.35 0.07
CA ILE A 103 -1.04 -2.19 1.27
C ILE A 103 -0.78 -3.38 2.16
N ASP A 104 -0.47 -3.11 3.43
CA ASP A 104 -0.18 -4.17 4.41
C ASP A 104 -0.74 -3.78 5.78
N THR A 105 -0.30 -2.67 6.36
CA THR A 105 -0.69 -2.27 7.72
C THR A 105 -2.20 -2.08 7.88
N ASP A 106 -2.88 -1.46 6.93
CA ASP A 106 -4.33 -1.31 7.00
C ASP A 106 -5.06 -2.64 6.91
N THR A 107 -4.58 -3.58 6.10
CA THR A 107 -5.15 -4.93 6.00
C THR A 107 -4.88 -5.77 7.25
N GLN A 108 -3.70 -5.64 7.86
CA GLN A 108 -3.41 -6.24 9.17
C GLN A 108 -4.36 -5.72 10.25
N TYR A 109 -4.59 -4.40 10.28
CA TYR A 109 -5.52 -3.79 11.23
C TYR A 109 -6.97 -4.25 10.99
N ALA A 110 -7.43 -4.21 9.73
CA ALA A 110 -8.77 -4.65 9.36
C ALA A 110 -9.02 -6.13 9.74
N PHE A 111 -8.02 -7.00 9.52
CA PHE A 111 -8.10 -8.40 9.93
C PHE A 111 -8.16 -8.58 11.45
N THR A 112 -7.32 -7.85 12.18
CA THR A 112 -7.16 -8.00 13.64
C THR A 112 -8.32 -7.40 14.43
N ARG A 113 -8.90 -6.30 13.92
CA ARG A 113 -9.96 -5.52 14.58
C ARG A 113 -11.18 -6.35 15.04
N PRO A 114 -11.78 -7.23 14.22
CA PRO A 114 -12.89 -8.09 14.65
C PRO A 114 -12.44 -9.24 15.55
N VAL A 115 -11.18 -9.71 15.44
CA VAL A 115 -10.65 -10.74 16.36
C VAL A 115 -10.57 -10.16 17.77
N ALA A 116 -10.02 -8.95 17.93
CA ALA A 116 -9.97 -8.28 19.23
C ALA A 116 -11.38 -8.08 19.83
N ASP A 117 -12.33 -7.61 19.01
CA ASP A 117 -13.73 -7.44 19.42
C ASP A 117 -14.36 -8.76 19.90
N HIS A 118 -14.14 -9.84 19.14
CA HIS A 118 -14.65 -11.17 19.48
C HIS A 118 -14.10 -11.67 20.79
N MET A 119 -12.78 -11.55 21.02
CA MET A 119 -12.15 -12.01 22.24
C MET A 119 -12.67 -11.25 23.47
N PHE A 120 -12.83 -9.93 23.37
CA PHE A 120 -13.34 -9.13 24.50
C PHE A 120 -14.80 -9.42 24.82
N LYS A 121 -15.66 -9.56 23.80
CA LYS A 121 -17.08 -9.84 23.99
C LYS A 121 -17.38 -11.26 24.46
N ASN A 122 -16.47 -12.21 24.22
CA ASN A 122 -16.66 -13.62 24.54
C ASN A 122 -15.57 -14.14 25.50
N TYR A 123 -15.03 -13.29 26.36
CA TYR A 123 -13.83 -13.59 27.15
C TYR A 123 -13.97 -14.89 27.97
N ASP A 124 -15.13 -15.10 28.59
CA ASP A 124 -15.50 -16.26 29.40
C ASP A 124 -15.82 -17.52 28.56
N GLY A 125 -16.13 -17.33 27.28
CA GLY A 125 -16.30 -18.41 26.32
C GLY A 125 -14.99 -18.85 25.66
N VAL A 126 -14.06 -17.92 25.41
CA VAL A 126 -12.77 -18.22 24.77
C VAL A 126 -11.70 -18.70 25.76
N LEU A 127 -11.90 -18.42 27.06
CA LEU A 127 -11.07 -18.91 28.15
C LEU A 127 -11.82 -19.93 29.00
N LYS A 128 -11.08 -20.70 29.82
CA LYS A 128 -11.64 -21.49 30.92
C LYS A 128 -11.52 -20.67 32.19
N VAL A 129 -12.63 -20.17 32.71
CA VAL A 129 -12.70 -19.28 33.89
C VAL A 129 -13.59 -19.89 34.97
N ASP A 130 -13.30 -19.64 36.24
CA ASP A 130 -14.13 -20.04 37.39
C ASP A 130 -14.52 -21.54 37.44
N GLY A 131 -13.67 -22.41 36.89
CA GLY A 131 -13.92 -23.86 36.84
C GLY A 131 -14.70 -24.35 35.60
N GLU A 132 -15.13 -23.44 34.73
CA GLU A 132 -15.83 -23.76 33.48
C GLU A 132 -14.88 -24.24 32.37
N VAL A 133 -15.45 -24.90 31.37
CA VAL A 133 -14.70 -25.54 30.27
C VAL A 133 -14.58 -24.69 29.00
N GLY A 134 -15.06 -23.45 29.03
CA GLY A 134 -15.18 -22.57 27.88
C GLY A 134 -16.31 -22.96 26.93
N ASN A 135 -16.45 -22.25 25.81
CA ASN A 135 -17.51 -22.46 24.83
C ASN A 135 -16.91 -22.73 23.43
N LYS A 136 -17.12 -23.95 22.92
CA LYS A 136 -16.64 -24.38 21.60
C LYS A 136 -17.06 -23.42 20.50
N LYS A 137 -18.25 -22.83 20.57
CA LYS A 137 -18.74 -21.92 19.52
C LYS A 137 -17.94 -20.61 19.47
N THR A 138 -17.33 -20.19 20.57
CA THR A 138 -16.58 -18.93 20.66
C THR A 138 -15.08 -19.14 20.49
N TYR A 139 -14.50 -20.25 20.96
CA TYR A 139 -13.06 -20.51 20.76
C TYR A 139 -12.72 -21.18 19.42
N ASP A 140 -13.71 -21.73 18.69
CA ASP A 140 -13.46 -22.28 17.36
C ASP A 140 -12.87 -21.20 16.45
N PRO A 141 -11.66 -21.41 15.89
CA PRO A 141 -10.98 -20.38 15.10
C PRO A 141 -11.77 -19.90 13.89
N ARG A 142 -12.69 -20.72 13.37
CA ARG A 142 -13.51 -20.37 12.21
C ARG A 142 -14.53 -19.28 12.55
N THR A 143 -14.96 -19.17 13.82
CA THR A 143 -15.94 -18.18 14.26
C THR A 143 -15.40 -16.76 14.09
N TYR A 144 -14.26 -16.46 14.71
CA TYR A 144 -13.62 -15.14 14.58
C TYR A 144 -12.81 -15.00 13.29
N GLY A 145 -12.27 -16.10 12.75
CA GLY A 145 -11.56 -16.12 11.48
C GLY A 145 -12.42 -15.67 10.30
N LYS A 146 -13.69 -16.10 10.25
CA LYS A 146 -14.63 -15.63 9.21
C LYS A 146 -14.88 -14.12 9.28
N ALA A 147 -14.98 -13.57 10.49
CA ALA A 147 -15.14 -12.13 10.68
C ALA A 147 -13.88 -11.36 10.28
N ALA A 148 -12.69 -11.88 10.61
CA ALA A 148 -11.40 -11.32 10.23
C ALA A 148 -11.20 -11.29 8.71
N GLU A 149 -11.47 -12.41 8.03
CA GLU A 149 -11.40 -12.51 6.57
C GLU A 149 -12.38 -11.54 5.89
N GLY A 150 -13.62 -11.47 6.36
CA GLY A 150 -14.63 -10.55 5.83
C GLY A 150 -14.23 -9.08 5.98
N ALA A 151 -13.65 -8.70 7.11
CA ALA A 151 -13.17 -7.34 7.34
C ALA A 151 -11.96 -6.98 6.47
N MET A 152 -10.98 -7.89 6.33
CA MET A 152 -9.85 -7.69 5.43
C MET A 152 -10.30 -7.60 3.97
N ALA A 153 -11.23 -8.44 3.53
CA ALA A 153 -11.79 -8.39 2.19
C ALA A 153 -12.48 -7.05 1.90
N ALA A 154 -13.24 -6.51 2.86
CA ALA A 154 -13.84 -5.18 2.74
C ALA A 154 -12.77 -4.09 2.58
N ARG A 155 -11.67 -4.16 3.34
CA ARG A 155 -10.54 -3.21 3.20
C ARG A 155 -9.85 -3.32 1.84
N VAL A 156 -9.74 -4.52 1.28
CA VAL A 156 -9.20 -4.73 -0.09
C VAL A 156 -10.14 -4.14 -1.14
N VAL A 157 -11.46 -4.26 -0.97
CA VAL A 157 -12.43 -3.64 -1.89
C VAL A 157 -12.29 -2.12 -1.90
N GLU A 158 -12.19 -1.49 -0.73
CA GLU A 158 -11.91 -0.06 -0.59
C GLU A 158 -10.62 0.33 -1.33
N ALA A 159 -9.53 -0.43 -1.13
CA ALA A 159 -8.29 -0.21 -1.86
C ALA A 159 -8.45 -0.29 -3.39
N CYS A 160 -9.24 -1.24 -3.90
CA CYS A 160 -9.54 -1.31 -5.34
C CYS A 160 -10.31 -0.07 -5.81
N GLN A 161 -11.23 0.46 -5.01
CA GLN A 161 -11.95 1.70 -5.31
C GLN A 161 -10.98 2.88 -5.35
N ASP A 162 -10.13 3.03 -4.34
CA ASP A 162 -9.08 4.06 -4.22
C ASP A 162 -8.06 3.99 -5.37
N LEU A 163 -7.86 2.81 -5.95
CA LEU A 163 -6.95 2.59 -7.08
C LEU A 163 -7.63 2.66 -8.46
N ARG A 164 -8.94 2.99 -8.54
CA ARG A 164 -9.71 3.00 -9.81
C ARG A 164 -9.70 1.62 -10.52
N SER A 165 -9.45 0.52 -9.81
CA SER A 165 -9.33 -0.82 -10.41
C SER A 165 -10.61 -1.67 -10.33
N VAL A 166 -11.67 -1.16 -9.69
CA VAL A 166 -12.97 -1.83 -9.67
C VAL A 166 -13.54 -1.93 -11.08
N GLY A 167 -13.94 -3.15 -11.47
CA GLY A 167 -14.57 -3.40 -12.77
C GLY A 167 -13.61 -3.49 -13.95
N THR A 168 -12.29 -3.36 -13.74
CA THR A 168 -11.29 -3.37 -14.82
C THR A 168 -10.61 -4.73 -15.02
N LYS A 169 -11.23 -5.81 -14.54
CA LYS A 169 -10.69 -7.17 -14.67
C LYS A 169 -10.48 -7.52 -16.15
N LEU A 170 -9.25 -7.87 -16.54
CA LEU A 170 -8.96 -8.42 -17.87
C LEU A 170 -9.57 -9.82 -17.98
N LYS A 171 -10.13 -10.13 -19.16
CA LYS A 171 -10.73 -11.44 -19.46
C LYS A 171 -9.66 -12.47 -19.78
#